data_AF-A0A497EWN3-F1
#
_entry.id   AF-A0A497EWN3-F1
#
_cell.length_a   1.000
_cell.length_b   1.000
_cell.length_c   1.000
_cell.angle_alpha   90.00
_cell.angle_beta   90.00
_cell.angle_gamma   90.00
#
_symmetry.space_group_name_H-M   'P 1'
#
loop_
_entity.id
_entity.type
_entity.pdbx_description
1 polymer ?
#
loop_
_entity_poly.entity_id
_entity_poly.type
_entity_poly.pdbx_seq_one_letter_code
_entity_poly.pdbx_strand_id
1 'polypeptide(L)' 'MLVKWVEGLRIGGVEAINALYTEDAIQLPPKREIIRGREKIKEVHTEAVQMGFENSILTERGICKRRHSLRGRQLH' A
#
# COMPACT_ATOMS: atom_id res chain seq x y z
N MET A 1 -0.31 6.58 -11.15
CA MET A 1 0.78 6.38 -10.17
C MET A 1 0.32 5.52 -8.99
N LEU A 2 -0.78 5.86 -8.32
CA LEU A 2 -1.32 5.08 -7.19
C LEU A 2 -1.68 3.62 -7.53
N VAL A 3 -2.24 3.35 -8.72
CA VAL A 3 -2.59 1.98 -9.16
C VAL A 3 -1.40 1.05 -9.19
N LYS A 4 -0.34 1.47 -9.91
CA LYS A 4 0.91 0.71 -10.01
C LYS A 4 1.58 0.50 -8.65
N TRP A 5 1.44 1.47 -7.75
CA TRP A 5 1.99 1.36 -6.40
C TRP A 5 1.28 0.28 -5.56
N VAL A 6 -0.07 0.27 -5.55
CA VAL A 6 -0.84 -0.77 -4.86
C VAL A 6 -0.64 -2.14 -5.51
N GLU A 7 -0.55 -2.22 -6.84
CA GLU A 7 -0.22 -3.46 -7.54
C GLU A 7 1.16 -3.98 -7.17
N GLY A 8 2.15 -3.09 -7.06
CA GLY A 8 3.48 -3.42 -6.55
C GLY A 8 3.40 -4.03 -5.15
N LEU A 9 2.62 -3.41 -4.24
CA LEU A 9 2.45 -3.94 -2.87
C LEU A 9 1.77 -5.29 -2.85
N ARG A 10 0.80 -5.50 -3.74
CA ARG A 10 0.05 -6.76 -3.85
C ARG A 10 0.88 -7.92 -4.39
N ILE A 11 1.70 -7.66 -5.41
CA ILE A 11 2.44 -8.72 -6.11
C ILE A 11 3.80 -8.97 -5.44
N GLY A 12 4.55 -7.90 -5.17
CA GLY A 12 5.93 -8.00 -4.70
C GLY A 12 6.10 -7.83 -3.18
N GLY A 13 5.11 -7.26 -2.49
CA GLY A 13 5.25 -6.89 -1.09
C GLY A 13 6.21 -5.71 -0.88
N VAL A 14 6.43 -5.37 0.39
CA VAL A 14 7.21 -4.18 0.78
C VAL A 14 8.68 -4.30 0.36
N GLU A 15 9.31 -5.45 0.59
CA GLU A 15 10.74 -5.63 0.32
C GLU A 15 11.08 -5.52 -1.17
N ALA A 16 10.26 -6.13 -2.05
CA ALA A 16 10.50 -6.07 -3.49
C ALA A 16 10.35 -4.65 -4.03
N ILE A 17 9.37 -3.88 -3.53
CA ILE A 17 9.24 -2.47 -3.89
C ILE A 17 10.40 -1.65 -3.33
N ASN A 18 10.80 -1.91 -2.09
CA ASN A 18 11.89 -1.17 -1.45
C ASN A 18 13.24 -1.34 -2.17
N ALA A 19 13.48 -2.52 -2.75
CA ALA A 19 14.67 -2.80 -3.55
C ALA A 19 14.77 -1.93 -4.83
N LEU A 20 13.68 -1.32 -5.28
CA LEU A 20 13.67 -0.43 -6.45
C LEU A 20 14.15 1.00 -6.13
N TYR A 21 14.28 1.35 -4.86
CA TYR A 21 14.67 2.69 -4.43
C TYR A 21 16.17 2.76 -4.13
N THR A 22 16.80 3.85 -4.58
CA THR A 22 18.13 4.25 -4.11
C THR A 22 18.06 4.72 -2.66
N GLU A 23 19.20 4.75 -1.97
CA GLU A 23 19.26 5.12 -0.55
C GLU A 23 18.74 6.54 -0.29
N ASP A 24 18.94 7.45 -1.24
CA ASP A 24 18.55 8.86 -1.21
C ASP A 24 17.19 9.16 -1.88
N ALA A 25 16.42 8.11 -2.23
CA ALA A 25 15.18 8.26 -2.97
C ALA A 25 14.18 9.23 -2.32
N ILE A 26 13.42 9.92 -3.17
CA ILE A 26 12.39 10.88 -2.75
C ILE A 26 11.04 10.40 -3.27
N GLN A 27 10.06 10.29 -2.37
CA GLN A 27 8.67 9.99 -2.70
C GLN A 27 7.80 11.20 -2.40
N LEU A 28 6.95 11.57 -3.37
CA LEU A 28 6.06 12.73 -3.34
C LEU A 28 4.60 12.27 -3.30
N PRO A 29 4.01 12.05 -2.12
CA PRO A 29 2.62 11.63 -2.03
C PRO A 29 1.70 12.85 -2.21
N PRO A 30 0.54 12.69 -2.85
CA PRO A 30 -0.42 13.77 -2.95
C PRO A 30 -0.94 14.16 -1.57
N LYS A 31 -0.86 15.46 -1.23
CA LYS A 31 -1.33 16.05 0.04
C LYS A 31 -0.66 15.50 1.30
N ARG A 32 0.58 15.00 1.21
CA ARG A 32 1.40 14.64 2.37
C ARG A 32 2.79 15.26 2.26
N GLU A 33 3.52 15.22 3.36
CA GLU A 33 4.93 15.60 3.39
C GLU A 33 5.77 14.74 2.43
N ILE A 34 6.84 15.35 1.93
CA ILE A 34 7.83 14.67 1.10
C ILE A 34 8.57 13.64 1.96
N ILE A 35 8.59 12.39 1.49
CA ILE A 35 9.32 11.31 2.17
C ILE A 35 10.71 11.21 1.54
N ARG A 36 11.74 11.19 2.37
CA ARG A 36 13.15 11.14 1.94
C ARG A 36 13.83 9.90 2.50
N GLY A 37 14.56 9.21 1.65
CA GLY A 37 15.36 8.05 1.98
C GLY A 37 14.60 6.73 1.88
N ARG A 38 15.30 5.69 1.44
CA ARG A 38 14.75 4.33 1.24
C ARG A 38 14.11 3.78 2.51
N GLU A 39 14.74 3.94 3.67
CA GLU A 39 14.21 3.41 4.93
C GLU A 39 12.87 4.03 5.31
N LYS A 40 12.73 5.35 5.16
CA LYS A 40 11.46 6.03 5.45
C LYS A 40 10.37 5.64 4.46
N ILE A 41 10.72 5.44 3.20
CA ILE A 41 9.80 4.92 2.17
C ILE A 41 9.33 3.51 2.54
N LYS A 42 10.24 2.65 3.02
CA LYS A 42 9.93 1.30 3.49
C LYS A 42 8.93 1.31 4.65
N GLU A 43 9.13 2.18 5.64
CA GLU A 43 8.21 2.31 6.78
C GLU A 43 6.79 2.65 6.32
N VAL A 44 6.66 3.65 5.44
CA VAL A 44 5.35 4.07 4.91
C VAL A 44 4.68 2.96 4.12
N HIS A 45 5.43 2.18 3.35
CA HIS A 45 4.90 1.03 2.62
C HIS A 45 4.48 -0.11 3.58
N THR A 46 5.23 -0.32 4.65
CA THR A 46 4.90 -1.28 5.72
C THR A 46 3.61 -0.90 6.42
N GLU A 47 3.45 0.36 6.81
CA GLU A 47 2.22 0.89 7.39
C GLU A 47 1.04 0.71 6.43
N ALA A 48 1.23 0.99 5.14
CA ALA A 48 0.19 0.80 4.14
C ALA A 48 -0.30 -0.66 4.06
N VAL A 49 0.62 -1.62 4.12
CA VAL A 49 0.26 -3.05 4.15
C VAL A 49 -0.45 -3.42 5.45
N GLN A 50 0.00 -2.93 6.61
CA GLN A 50 -0.70 -3.14 7.88
C GLN A 50 -2.13 -2.57 7.86
N MET A 51 -2.36 -1.49 7.10
CA MET A 51 -3.69 -0.90 6.89
C MET A 51 -4.56 -1.63 5.85
N GLY A 52 -4.02 -2.65 5.16
CA GLY A 52 -4.71 -3.45 4.15
C GLY A 52 -4.77 -2.82 2.75
N PHE A 53 -3.85 -1.91 2.40
CA PHE A 53 -3.85 -1.24 1.09
C PHE A 53 -3.61 -2.21 -0.07
N GLU A 54 -2.79 -3.24 0.11
CA GLU A 54 -2.53 -4.31 -0.85
C GLU A 54 -3.83 -5.04 -1.25
N ASN A 55 -4.81 -5.07 -0.35
CA ASN A 55 -6.11 -5.70 -0.55
C ASN A 55 -7.20 -4.74 -1.08
N SER A 56 -6.88 -3.47 -1.26
CA SER A 56 -7.85 -2.46 -1.68
C SER A 56 -8.24 -2.57 -3.16
N ILE A 57 -9.52 -2.32 -3.44
CA ILE A 57 -10.03 -2.17 -4.80
C ILE A 57 -9.80 -0.71 -5.21
N LEU A 58 -9.08 -0.54 -6.30
CA LEU A 58 -8.87 0.77 -6.89
C LEU A 58 -9.92 0.99 -7.97
N THR A 59 -10.64 2.10 -7.84
CA THR A 59 -11.61 2.57 -8.83
C THR A 59 -11.13 3.91 -9.39
N GLU A 60 -11.73 4.36 -10.49
CA GLU A 60 -11.50 5.72 -11.02
C GLU A 60 -11.77 6.83 -9.97
N ARG A 61 -12.60 6.53 -8.96
CA ARG A 61 -12.98 7.45 -7.88
C ARG A 61 -12.09 7.36 -6.63
N GLY A 62 -11.12 6.44 -6.60
CA GLY A 62 -10.18 6.28 -5.48
C GLY A 62 -10.12 4.88 -4.89
N ILE A 63 -9.67 4.79 -3.63
CA ILE A 63 -9.38 3.53 -2.92
C ILE A 63 -10.62 3.11 -2.12
N CYS A 64 -11.09 1.87 -2.33
CA CYS A 64 -12.12 1.26 -1.50
C CYS A 64 -11.55 0.01 -0.82
N LYS A 65 -11.71 -0.10 0.51
CA LYS A 65 -11.33 -1.31 1.24
C LYS A 65 -12.30 -2.44 0.92
N ARG A 66 -11.81 -3.64 0.61
CA ARG A 66 -12.67 -4.83 0.50
C ARG A 66 -13.30 -5.09 1.87
N ARG A 67 -14.63 -5.02 1.97
CA ARG A 67 -15.35 -5.56 3.13
C ARG A 67 -15.22 -7.09 3.06
N HIS A 68 -14.54 -7.68 4.03
CA HIS A 68 -14.77 -9.09 4.34
C HIS A 68 -16.19 -9.22 4.87
N SER A 69 -17.07 -9.84 4.08
CA SER A 69 -18.36 -10.30 4.57
C SER A 69 -18.09 -11.46 5.53
N LEU A 70 -18.25 -11.22 6.83
CA LEU A 70 -18.48 -12.30 7.79
C LEU A 70 -19.89 -12.86 7.53
N ARG A 71 -20.02 -13.71 6.51
CA ARG A 71 -21.14 -14.66 6.42
C ARG A 71 -20.56 -16.05 6.63
N GLY A 72 -20.74 -16.58 7.83
CA GLY A 72 -20.35 -17.95 8.14
C GLY A 72 -20.10 -18.19 9.62
N ARG A 73 -21.15 -18.09 10.44
CA ARG A 73 -21.40 -19.09 11.49
C ARG A 73 -22.85 -18.97 11.93
N GLN A 74 -23.64 -19.93 11.46
CA GLN A 74 -24.98 -20.21 11.91
C GLN A 74 -24.98 -20.43 13.42
N LEU A 75 -26.03 -19.90 14.04
CA LEU A 75 -26.51 -20.31 15.35
C LEU A 75 -26.78 -21.81 15.31
N HIS A 76 -26.22 -22.54 16.27
CA HIS A 76 -26.74 -23.80 16.78
C HIS A 76 -26.60 -23.77 18.30
#